data_AF-A0A9E1ZZ80-F1
#
_entry.id   AF-A0A9E1ZZ80-F1
#
_cell.length_a   1.000
_cell.length_b   1.000
_cell.length_c   1.000
_cell.angle_alpha   90.00
_cell.angle_beta   90.00
_cell.angle_gamma   90.00
#
_symmetry.space_group_name_H-M   'P 1'
#
loop_
_entity.id
_entity.type
_entity.pdbx_description
1 polymer ?
#
loop_
_entity_poly.entity_id
_entity_poly.type
_entity_poly.pdbx_seq_one_letter_code
_entity_poly.pdbx_strand_id
1 'polypeptide(L)'
;MAAPSSQKKWRAKNRLVKKQLNVMAKNATHESLEDFAKSFNLRGKGEAVTFACFVTRALIQRADYNDDTAKMLDDLADIYLRDRDIHSA
;
A
#
# COMPACT_ATOMS: atom_id res chain seq x y z
N MET A 1 19.30 -13.00 -5.98
CA MET A 1 17.92 -13.37 -5.59
C MET A 1 17.96 -14.15 -4.27
N ALA A 2 17.05 -13.89 -3.33
CA ALA A 2 16.99 -14.64 -2.07
C ALA A 2 16.68 -16.13 -2.31
N ALA A 3 17.38 -17.02 -1.62
CA ALA A 3 17.23 -18.47 -1.76
C ALA A 3 15.77 -18.93 -1.50
N PRO A 4 15.27 -19.97 -2.20
CA PRO A 4 13.89 -20.44 -2.06
C PRO A 4 13.49 -20.79 -0.61
N SER A 5 14.44 -21.31 0.17
CA SER A 5 14.28 -21.62 1.60
C SER A 5 14.04 -20.36 2.44
N SER A 6 14.80 -19.29 2.19
CA SER A 6 14.64 -17.99 2.84
C SER A 6 13.29 -17.35 2.49
N GLN A 7 12.83 -17.48 1.25
CA GLN A 7 11.50 -17.02 0.87
C GLN A 7 10.39 -17.82 1.56
N LYS A 8 10.52 -19.15 1.68
CA LYS A 8 9.52 -20.01 2.33
C LYS A 8 9.42 -19.71 3.83
N LYS A 9 10.56 -19.50 4.50
CA LYS A 9 10.63 -19.11 5.92
C LYS A 9 10.02 -17.73 6.18
N TRP A 10 10.29 -16.76 5.30
CA TRP A 10 9.68 -15.43 5.36
C TRP A 10 8.16 -15.50 5.14
N ARG A 11 7.69 -16.28 4.16
CA ARG A 11 6.25 -16.47 3.89
C ARG A 11 5.52 -17.14 5.05
N ALA A 12 6.15 -18.12 5.71
CA ALA A 12 5.58 -18.78 6.88
C ALA A 12 5.49 -17.83 8.08
N LYS A 13 6.57 -17.07 8.36
CA LYS A 13 6.62 -16.08 9.45
C LYS A 13 5.59 -14.95 9.26
N ASN A 14 5.37 -14.51 8.03
CA ASN A 14 4.44 -13.42 7.71
C ASN A 14 3.06 -13.92 7.23
N ARG A 15 2.71 -15.19 7.48
CA ARG A 15 1.47 -15.80 6.96
C ARG A 15 0.21 -15.08 7.46
N LEU A 16 0.20 -14.62 8.71
CA LEU A 16 -0.94 -13.93 9.33
C LEU A 16 -1.09 -12.50 8.80
N VAL A 17 0.02 -11.77 8.65
CA VAL A 17 0.10 -10.47 7.98
C VAL A 17 -0.38 -10.58 6.53
N LYS A 18 0.01 -11.65 5.83
CA LYS A 18 -0.51 -11.98 4.49
C LYS A 18 -1.99 -12.32 4.49
N LYS A 19 -2.54 -12.91 5.55
CA LYS A 19 -3.96 -13.27 5.61
C LYS A 19 -4.81 -12.00 5.73
N GLN A 20 -4.40 -11.04 6.55
CA GLN A 20 -5.04 -9.72 6.66
C GLN A 20 -4.88 -8.87 5.39
N LEU A 21 -3.68 -8.82 4.80
CA LEU A 21 -3.46 -8.14 3.52
C LEU A 21 -4.15 -8.85 2.34
N ASN A 22 -4.37 -10.17 2.40
CA ASN A 22 -5.02 -10.91 1.31
C ASN A 22 -6.52 -10.62 1.18
N VAL A 23 -7.21 -10.19 2.25
CA VAL A 23 -8.66 -9.89 2.17
C VAL A 23 -8.90 -8.52 1.53
N MET A 24 -8.01 -7.55 1.77
CA MET A 24 -8.07 -6.22 1.14
C MET A 24 -7.46 -6.16 -0.27
N ALA A 25 -6.39 -6.92 -0.55
CA ALA A 25 -5.38 -6.42 -1.49
C ALA A 25 -5.05 -7.26 -2.73
N LYS A 26 -5.73 -8.37 -3.05
CA LYS A 26 -5.20 -9.23 -4.13
C LYS A 26 -5.64 -8.87 -5.55
N ASN A 27 -6.89 -8.47 -5.79
CA ASN A 27 -7.30 -8.03 -7.11
C ASN A 27 -7.35 -6.50 -7.17
N ALA A 28 -8.09 -5.86 -6.26
CA ALA A 28 -8.24 -4.41 -6.22
C ALA A 28 -6.89 -3.67 -6.20
N THR A 29 -5.95 -4.02 -5.31
CA THR A 29 -4.63 -3.35 -5.31
C THR A 29 -3.82 -3.65 -6.57
N HIS A 30 -3.89 -4.87 -7.11
CA HIS A 30 -3.19 -5.17 -8.37
C HIS A 30 -3.79 -4.43 -9.56
N GLU A 31 -5.10 -4.19 -9.57
CA GLU A 31 -5.80 -3.36 -10.54
C GLU A 31 -5.43 -1.89 -10.34
N SER A 32 -5.51 -1.36 -9.12
CA SER A 32 -5.09 0.01 -8.81
C SER A 32 -3.63 0.28 -9.17
N LEU A 33 -2.72 -0.68 -8.95
CA LEU A 33 -1.31 -0.52 -9.36
C LEU A 33 -1.14 -0.53 -10.89
N GLU A 34 -1.98 -1.28 -11.61
CA GLU A 34 -2.01 -1.23 -13.08
C GLU A 34 -2.54 0.12 -13.55
N ASP A 35 -3.60 0.60 -12.91
CA ASP A 35 -4.21 1.88 -13.23
C ASP A 35 -3.27 3.04 -12.91
N PHE A 36 -2.58 3.02 -11.76
CA PHE A 36 -1.53 3.99 -11.46
C PHE A 36 -0.42 3.96 -12.50
N ALA A 37 0.01 2.77 -12.93
CA ALA A 37 1.01 2.68 -13.97
C ALA A 37 0.55 3.32 -15.29
N LYS A 38 -0.72 3.18 -15.66
CA LYS A 38 -1.29 3.82 -16.85
C LYS A 38 -1.47 5.32 -16.67
N SER A 39 -2.14 5.74 -15.60
CA SER A 39 -2.49 7.14 -15.32
C SER A 39 -1.27 8.04 -15.13
N PHE A 40 -0.20 7.50 -14.54
CA PHE A 40 1.05 8.23 -14.30
C PHE A 40 2.18 7.85 -15.26
N ASN A 41 1.88 7.08 -16.32
CA ASN A 41 2.84 6.64 -17.35
C ASN A 41 4.12 5.99 -16.76
N LEU A 42 3.92 5.05 -15.83
CA LEU A 42 4.96 4.30 -15.15
C LEU A 42 5.24 2.95 -15.84
N ARG A 43 6.41 2.38 -15.62
CA ARG A 43 6.90 1.10 -16.15
C ARG A 43 6.31 -0.09 -15.37
N GLY A 44 4.99 -0.13 -15.30
CA GLY A 44 4.20 -1.19 -14.69
C GLY A 44 4.11 -1.13 -13.16
N LYS A 45 3.51 -2.18 -12.57
CA LYS A 45 3.14 -2.23 -11.15
C LYS A 45 4.32 -2.03 -10.19
N GLY A 46 5.52 -2.45 -10.59
CA GLY A 46 6.73 -2.28 -9.76
C GLY A 46 7.10 -0.81 -9.55
N GLU A 47 7.04 -0.01 -10.62
CA GLU A 47 7.24 1.43 -10.52
C GLU A 47 6.04 2.11 -9.83
N ALA A 48 4.82 1.63 -10.08
CA ALA A 48 3.62 2.12 -9.39
C ALA A 48 3.68 2.01 -7.85
N VAL A 49 4.23 0.91 -7.32
CA VAL A 49 4.44 0.78 -5.87
C VAL A 49 5.44 1.82 -5.37
N THR A 50 6.56 1.99 -6.08
CA THR A 50 7.59 2.98 -5.71
C THR A 50 7.03 4.40 -5.76
N PHE A 51 6.25 4.71 -6.80
CA PHE A 51 5.57 5.98 -6.99
C PHE A 51 4.56 6.26 -5.87
N ALA A 52 3.72 5.29 -5.51
CA ALA A 52 2.76 5.44 -4.42
C ALA A 52 3.48 5.77 -3.10
N CYS A 53 4.57 5.07 -2.77
CA CYS A 53 5.37 5.39 -1.59
C CYS A 53 5.99 6.79 -1.65
N PHE A 54 6.49 7.21 -2.82
CA PHE A 54 7.05 8.54 -3.01
C PHE A 54 5.99 9.63 -2.79
N VAL A 55 4.81 9.50 -3.40
CA VAL A 55 3.70 10.45 -3.27
C VAL A 55 3.23 10.53 -1.82
N THR A 56 3.01 9.40 -1.15
CA THR A 56 2.60 9.41 0.27
C THR A 56 3.62 10.14 1.15
N ARG A 57 4.93 9.93 0.93
CA ARG A 57 5.97 10.66 1.68
C ARG A 57 5.96 12.15 1.40
N ALA A 58 5.75 12.55 0.15
CA ALA A 58 5.64 13.96 -0.21
C ALA A 58 4.40 14.61 0.44
N LEU A 59 3.27 13.90 0.49
CA LEU A 59 2.05 14.38 1.16
C LEU A 59 2.24 14.51 2.68
N ILE A 60 2.92 13.56 3.33
CA ILE A 60 3.31 13.67 4.75
C ILE A 60 4.13 14.94 4.98
N GLN A 61 5.16 15.18 4.17
CA GLN A 61 5.97 16.39 4.29
C GLN A 61 5.18 17.67 4.03
N ARG A 62 4.17 17.60 3.14
CA ARG A 62 3.33 18.76 2.83
C ARG A 62 2.34 19.07 3.96
N ALA A 63 1.86 18.05 4.67
CA ALA A 63 0.98 18.19 5.81
C ALA A 63 1.59 19.07 6.92
N ASP A 64 2.91 19.02 7.10
CA ASP A 64 3.64 19.86 8.07
C ASP A 64 3.44 21.38 7.84
N TYR A 65 3.03 21.79 6.63
CA TYR A 65 2.87 23.19 6.23
C TYR A 65 1.48 23.51 5.69
N ASN A 66 0.54 22.55 5.73
CA ASN A 66 -0.79 22.72 5.17
C ASN A 66 -1.82 21.90 5.95
N ASP A 67 -2.62 22.59 6.78
CA ASP A 67 -3.59 21.99 7.68
C ASP A 67 -4.66 21.16 6.96
N ASP A 68 -5.09 21.58 5.76
CA ASP A 68 -6.07 20.83 4.97
C ASP A 68 -5.47 19.50 4.47
N THR A 69 -4.21 19.50 4.06
CA THR A 69 -3.47 18.30 3.66
C THR A 69 -3.27 17.37 4.86
N ALA A 70 -2.98 17.93 6.04
CA ALA A 70 -2.84 17.16 7.26
C ALA A 70 -4.15 16.45 7.63
N LYS A 71 -5.28 17.18 7.66
CA LYS A 71 -6.60 16.60 7.93
C LYS A 71 -6.97 15.52 6.92
N MET A 72 -6.75 15.79 5.63
CA MET A 72 -7.01 14.80 4.58
C MET A 72 -6.19 13.52 4.80
N LEU A 73 -4.92 13.66 5.17
CA LEU A 73 -4.05 12.51 5.40
C LEU A 73 -4.50 11.69 6.62
N ASP A 74 -4.88 12.35 7.71
CA ASP A 74 -5.40 11.70 8.93
C ASP A 74 -6.70 10.95 8.62
N ASP A 75 -7.66 11.59 7.94
CA ASP A 75 -8.93 10.99 7.56
C ASP A 75 -8.72 9.73 6.68
N LEU A 76 -7.84 9.80 5.69
CA LEU A 76 -7.54 8.68 4.80
C LEU A 76 -6.82 7.54 5.54
N ALA A 77 -5.92 7.86 6.48
CA ALA A 77 -5.26 6.87 7.31
C ALA A 77 -6.27 6.14 8.20
N ASP A 78 -7.19 6.87 8.83
CA ASP A 78 -8.24 6.31 9.68
C ASP A 78 -9.20 5.40 8.90
N ILE A 79 -9.61 5.82 7.70
CA ILE A 79 -10.42 4.99 6.80
C ILE A 79 -9.68 3.70 6.44
N TYR A 80 -8.41 3.79 6.04
CA TYR A 80 -7.61 2.61 5.70
C TYR A 80 -7.49 1.63 6.86
N LEU A 81 -7.26 2.12 8.08
CA LEU A 81 -7.17 1.30 9.28
C LEU A 81 -8.51 0.62 9.61
N ARG A 82 -9.62 1.37 9.50
CA ARG A 82 -10.97 0.83 9.68
C ARG A 82 -11.28 -0.28 8.69
N ASP A 83 -11.03 -0.04 7.40
CA ASP A 83 -11.29 -1.01 6.35
C ASP A 83 -10.41 -2.26 6.52
N ARG A 84 -9.13 -2.07 6.86
CA ARG A 84 -8.22 -3.18 7.17
C ARG A 84 -8.81 -4.08 8.26
N ASP A 85 -9.37 -3.49 9.31
CA ASP A 85 -9.90 -4.24 10.45
C ASP A 85 -11.23 -4.95 10.09
N ILE A 86 -12.11 -4.32 9.31
CA ILE A 86 -13.33 -4.94 8.75
C ILE A 86 -12.98 -6.20 7.94
N HIS A 87 -11.93 -6.10 7.12
CA HIS A 87 -11.49 -7.18 6.26
C HIS A 87 -10.56 -8.20 6.95
N SER A 88 -10.20 -7.97 8.21
CA SER A 88 -9.35 -8.88 9.00
C SER A 88 -10.14 -9.84 9.90
N ALA A 89 -11.46 -9.65 10.03
CA ALA A 89 -12.39 -10.53 10.75
C ALA A 89 -12.79 -11.77 9.92
#